data_AF-A0A848XET2-F1
#
_entry.id   AF-A0A848XET2-F1
#
_cell.length_a   1.000
_cell.length_b   1.000
_cell.length_c   1.000
_cell.angle_alpha   90.00
_cell.angle_beta   90.00
_cell.angle_gamma   90.00
#
_symmetry.space_group_name_H-M   'P 1'
#
loop_
_entity.id
_entity.type
_entity.pdbx_description
1 polymer ?
#
loop_
_entity_poly.entity_id
_entity_poly.type
_entity_poly.pdbx_seq_one_letter_code
_entity_poly.pdbx_strand_id
1 'polypeptide(L)'
;MSNPSDKKPAAPEEPCGGRAVHSDPKAPRTPEQVPLPAGVSKKPLDQKSPAEWAYERLILYIQNFEAQLDTEHEIAIGIADGGAGLLRIEGMGFFDPDIVTFYGTDPSGARSQLIQHVTQLNVTLRALTKEMPEAEPRRIGFRLAAELGGGTDTASEQRGTPEDG
;
A
#
# COMPACT_ATOMS: atom_id res chain seq x y z
N MET A 1 -42.83 24.38 -14.66
CA MET A 1 -42.49 23.00 -15.08
C MET A 1 -41.00 22.99 -15.38
N SER A 2 -40.17 22.52 -14.45
CA SER A 2 -38.71 22.48 -14.63
C SER A 2 -38.34 21.28 -15.48
N ASN A 3 -37.49 21.49 -16.49
CA ASN A 3 -37.09 20.49 -17.46
C ASN A 3 -36.15 19.45 -16.81
N PRO A 4 -36.27 18.13 -17.06
CA PRO A 4 -35.48 17.11 -16.34
C PRO A 4 -34.07 16.86 -16.90
N SER A 5 -33.53 17.72 -17.77
CA SER A 5 -32.35 17.38 -18.59
C SER A 5 -31.01 17.95 -18.13
N ASP A 6 -30.91 18.64 -17.00
CA ASP A 6 -29.62 19.10 -16.48
C ASP A 6 -28.94 18.05 -15.59
N LYS A 7 -28.76 16.82 -16.11
CA LYS A 7 -27.73 15.94 -15.55
C LYS A 7 -26.43 16.28 -16.27
N LYS A 8 -25.64 17.16 -15.65
CA LYS A 8 -24.25 17.43 -16.03
C LYS A 8 -23.58 16.09 -16.38
N PRO A 9 -22.99 15.92 -17.57
CA PRO A 9 -22.29 14.68 -17.89
C PRO A 9 -21.21 14.48 -16.83
N ALA A 10 -21.19 13.28 -16.22
CA ALA A 10 -20.11 12.89 -15.35
C ALA A 10 -18.80 13.12 -16.11
N ALA A 11 -17.83 13.77 -15.46
CA ALA A 11 -16.50 13.92 -16.03
C ALA A 11 -16.01 12.52 -16.49
N PRO A 12 -15.27 12.43 -17.62
CA PRO A 12 -14.74 11.15 -18.06
C PRO A 12 -14.00 10.50 -16.89
N GLU A 13 -14.45 9.32 -16.49
CA GLU A 13 -13.85 8.60 -15.36
C GLU A 13 -12.38 8.35 -15.71
N GLU A 14 -11.48 8.82 -14.85
CA GLU A 14 -10.06 8.57 -15.03
C GLU A 14 -9.81 7.06 -15.09
N PRO A 15 -8.95 6.59 -16.01
CA PRO A 15 -8.76 5.17 -16.23
C PRO A 15 -8.25 4.49 -14.95
N CYS A 16 -9.00 3.51 -14.47
CA CYS A 16 -8.58 2.67 -13.34
C CYS A 16 -7.46 1.72 -13.78
N GLY A 17 -6.56 1.37 -12.85
CA GLY A 17 -5.41 0.51 -13.14
C GLY A 17 -5.72 -0.98 -13.29
N GLY A 18 -6.99 -1.39 -13.18
CA GLY A 18 -7.39 -2.79 -13.23
C GLY A 18 -8.90 -3.01 -13.34
N ARG A 19 -9.35 -4.19 -12.91
CA ARG A 19 -10.77 -4.55 -12.83
C ARG A 19 -11.00 -5.55 -11.70
N ALA A 20 -12.02 -5.32 -10.88
CA ALA A 20 -12.53 -6.29 -9.90
C ALA A 20 -14.06 -6.46 -10.05
N VAL A 21 -14.57 -7.63 -9.69
CA VAL A 21 -16.01 -7.95 -9.64
C VAL A 21 -16.30 -8.64 -8.31
N HIS A 22 -17.30 -8.14 -7.59
CA HIS A 22 -17.72 -8.67 -6.29
C HIS A 22 -19.12 -9.26 -6.38
N SER A 23 -19.39 -10.26 -5.54
CA SER A 23 -20.72 -10.88 -5.43
C SER A 23 -21.74 -9.93 -4.78
N ASP A 24 -21.31 -9.10 -3.82
CA ASP A 24 -22.10 -8.03 -3.25
C ASP A 24 -22.03 -6.78 -4.16
N PRO A 25 -23.15 -6.33 -4.76
CA PRO A 25 -23.18 -5.10 -5.56
C PRO A 25 -22.86 -3.82 -4.78
N LYS A 26 -22.90 -3.88 -3.44
CA LYS A 26 -22.61 -2.76 -2.53
C LYS A 26 -21.23 -2.86 -1.88
N ALA A 27 -20.40 -3.83 -2.29
CA ALA A 27 -19.04 -3.92 -1.79
C ALA A 27 -18.29 -2.59 -1.98
N PRO A 28 -17.45 -2.17 -1.00
CA PRO A 28 -16.58 -1.01 -1.18
C PRO A 28 -15.73 -1.18 -2.44
N ARG A 29 -15.44 -0.07 -3.12
CA ARG A 29 -14.55 -0.09 -4.30
C ARG A 29 -13.16 -0.56 -3.89
N THR A 30 -12.56 -1.42 -4.71
CA THR A 30 -11.19 -1.92 -4.49
C THR A 30 -10.16 -1.11 -5.29
N PRO A 31 -8.84 -1.28 -5.02
CA PRO A 31 -7.78 -0.57 -5.74
C PRO A 31 -7.85 -0.69 -7.27
N GLU A 32 -8.31 -1.83 -7.79
CA GLU A 32 -8.45 -2.06 -9.23
C GLU A 32 -9.61 -1.29 -9.85
N GLN A 33 -10.56 -0.84 -9.02
CA GLN A 33 -11.77 -0.14 -9.43
C GLN A 33 -11.70 1.36 -9.20
N VAL A 34 -10.59 1.90 -8.68
CA VAL A 34 -10.41 3.35 -8.47
C VAL A 34 -9.29 3.88 -9.36
N PRO A 35 -9.30 5.19 -9.71
CA PRO A 35 -8.20 5.80 -10.43
C PRO A 35 -6.87 5.62 -9.69
N LEU A 36 -5.79 5.40 -10.43
CA LEU A 36 -4.46 5.29 -9.86
C LEU A 36 -4.03 6.64 -9.25
N PRO A 37 -3.47 6.67 -8.02
CA PRO A 37 -2.97 7.90 -7.43
C PRO A 37 -1.95 8.60 -8.32
N ALA A 38 -1.88 9.93 -8.22
CA ALA A 38 -1.03 10.74 -9.10
C ALA A 38 0.42 10.26 -9.13
N GLY A 39 1.05 9.96 -7.98
CA GLY A 39 2.44 9.49 -7.95
C GLY A 39 2.65 8.13 -8.60
N VAL A 40 1.65 7.24 -8.55
CA VAL A 40 1.67 5.98 -9.31
C VAL A 40 1.53 6.25 -10.81
N SER A 41 0.74 7.24 -11.20
CA SER A 41 0.52 7.59 -12.61
C SER A 41 1.64 8.46 -13.24
N LYS A 42 2.60 8.98 -12.44
CA LYS A 42 3.68 9.87 -12.92
C LYS A 42 4.62 9.19 -13.92
N LYS A 43 4.97 7.93 -13.65
CA LYS A 43 5.92 7.16 -14.45
C LYS A 43 5.17 6.18 -15.34
N PRO A 44 5.38 6.19 -16.67
CA PRO A 44 4.77 5.23 -17.59
C PRO A 44 5.08 3.79 -17.19
N LEU A 45 4.11 2.88 -17.36
CA LEU A 45 4.21 1.49 -16.92
C LEU A 45 5.39 0.74 -17.56
N ASP A 46 5.70 1.02 -18.82
CA ASP A 46 6.82 0.43 -19.57
C ASP A 46 8.20 0.87 -19.06
N GLN A 47 8.25 1.90 -18.22
CA GLN A 47 9.47 2.37 -17.56
C GLN A 47 9.60 1.84 -16.13
N LYS A 48 8.55 1.22 -15.57
CA LYS A 48 8.59 0.68 -14.22
C LYS A 48 9.22 -0.69 -14.19
N SER A 49 10.01 -0.96 -13.15
CA SER A 49 10.43 -2.32 -12.91
C SER A 49 9.24 -3.18 -12.44
N PRO A 50 9.30 -4.50 -12.63
CA PRO A 50 8.35 -5.42 -12.01
C PRO A 50 8.19 -5.22 -10.50
N ALA A 51 9.29 -4.98 -9.77
CA ALA A 51 9.26 -4.77 -8.32
C ALA A 51 8.59 -3.44 -7.94
N GLU A 52 8.93 -2.34 -8.61
CA GLU A 52 8.32 -1.02 -8.41
C GLU A 52 6.81 -1.10 -8.62
N TRP A 53 6.39 -1.73 -9.73
CA TRP A 53 4.97 -1.87 -10.04
C TRP A 53 4.21 -2.78 -9.07
N ALA A 54 4.86 -3.82 -8.54
CA ALA A 54 4.26 -4.66 -7.50
C ALA A 54 4.15 -3.89 -6.16
N TYR A 55 5.20 -3.17 -5.77
CA TYR A 55 5.28 -2.39 -4.53
C TYR A 55 4.17 -1.35 -4.45
N GLU A 56 4.02 -0.51 -5.48
CA GLU A 56 2.99 0.53 -5.49
C GLU A 56 1.58 -0.05 -5.37
N ARG A 57 1.28 -1.13 -6.11
CA ARG A 57 -0.05 -1.78 -6.04
C ARG A 57 -0.31 -2.42 -4.68
N LEU A 58 0.70 -3.07 -4.08
CA LEU A 58 0.57 -3.64 -2.74
C LEU A 58 0.22 -2.57 -1.70
N ILE A 59 0.80 -1.37 -1.80
CA ILE A 59 0.45 -0.23 -0.94
C ILE A 59 -1.05 0.10 -1.07
N LEU A 60 -1.58 0.15 -2.30
CA LEU A 60 -3.00 0.43 -2.52
C LEU A 60 -3.88 -0.65 -1.89
N TYR A 61 -3.50 -1.93 -2.00
CA TYR A 61 -4.22 -3.02 -1.35
C TYR A 61 -4.18 -2.93 0.17
N ILE A 62 -3.01 -2.65 0.75
CA ILE A 62 -2.84 -2.52 2.21
C ILE A 62 -3.68 -1.36 2.73
N GLN A 63 -3.60 -0.19 2.10
CA GLN A 63 -4.42 0.97 2.49
C GLN A 63 -5.91 0.66 2.41
N ASN A 64 -6.36 0.07 1.30
CA ASN A 64 -7.77 -0.27 1.12
C ASN A 64 -8.26 -1.32 2.12
N PHE A 65 -7.41 -2.29 2.48
CA PHE A 65 -7.71 -3.29 3.49
C PHE A 65 -7.83 -2.64 4.88
N GLU A 66 -6.86 -1.81 5.27
CA GLU A 66 -6.86 -1.09 6.55
C GLU A 66 -8.04 -0.13 6.70
N ALA A 67 -8.47 0.51 5.62
CA ALA A 67 -9.64 1.41 5.61
C ALA A 67 -10.95 0.71 5.99
N GLN A 68 -10.99 -0.62 5.88
CA GLN A 68 -12.15 -1.45 6.21
C GLN A 68 -12.04 -2.11 7.60
N LEU A 69 -10.92 -1.93 8.31
CA LEU A 69 -10.72 -2.49 9.64
C LEU A 69 -11.32 -1.60 10.73
N ASP A 70 -11.88 -2.26 11.75
CA ASP A 70 -12.26 -1.61 13.01
C ASP A 70 -11.03 -1.18 13.83
N THR A 71 -11.25 -0.49 14.94
CA THR A 71 -10.17 0.01 15.81
C THR A 71 -9.45 -1.09 16.60
N GLU A 72 -9.94 -2.33 16.58
CA GLU A 72 -9.42 -3.45 17.37
C GLU A 72 -8.44 -4.35 16.61
N HIS A 73 -8.36 -4.17 15.30
CA HIS A 73 -7.50 -4.96 14.44
C HIS A 73 -6.44 -4.13 13.75
N GLU A 74 -5.28 -4.74 13.55
CA GLU A 74 -4.15 -4.27 12.75
C GLU A 74 -3.91 -5.26 11.60
N ILE A 75 -3.17 -4.83 10.59
CA ILE A 75 -2.85 -5.68 9.45
C ILE A 75 -1.62 -6.55 9.73
N ALA A 76 -1.66 -7.78 9.24
CA ALA A 76 -0.51 -8.65 9.09
C ALA A 76 -0.50 -9.28 7.70
N ILE A 77 0.68 -9.67 7.25
CA ILE A 77 0.88 -10.38 6.00
C ILE A 77 1.15 -11.85 6.31
N GLY A 78 0.31 -12.73 5.76
CA GLY A 78 0.56 -14.16 5.71
C GLY A 78 1.25 -14.53 4.40
N ILE A 79 2.29 -15.36 4.50
CA ILE A 79 3.08 -15.82 3.36
C ILE A 79 2.86 -17.33 3.23
N ALA A 80 2.36 -17.75 2.08
CA ALA A 80 1.77 -19.08 1.91
C ALA A 80 2.80 -20.21 1.73
N ASP A 81 4.07 -19.92 1.43
CA ASP A 81 5.03 -20.92 0.93
C ASP A 81 6.38 -21.02 1.70
N GLY A 82 6.68 -20.12 2.63
CA GLY A 82 8.03 -20.03 3.24
C GLY A 82 8.17 -20.41 4.71
N GLY A 83 7.11 -20.83 5.41
CA GLY A 83 7.16 -21.15 6.85
C GLY A 83 7.31 -19.94 7.79
N ALA A 84 7.45 -18.72 7.26
CA ALA A 84 7.61 -17.48 8.04
C ALA A 84 6.35 -17.04 8.82
N GLY A 85 5.23 -17.75 8.67
CA GLY A 85 4.01 -17.47 9.42
C GLY A 85 3.39 -16.11 9.08
N LEU A 86 2.85 -15.44 10.09
CA LEU A 86 2.27 -14.10 9.99
C LEU A 86 3.33 -13.05 10.36
N LEU A 87 3.47 -12.02 9.54
CA LEU A 87 4.31 -10.86 9.82
C LEU A 87 3.41 -9.65 10.09
N ARG A 88 3.47 -9.06 11.29
CA ARG A 88 2.87 -7.75 11.54
C ARG A 88 3.71 -6.71 10.80
N ILE A 89 3.17 -6.20 9.71
CA ILE A 89 3.88 -5.32 8.80
C ILE A 89 4.06 -3.93 9.44
N GLU A 90 5.30 -3.47 9.42
CA GLU A 90 5.72 -2.14 9.89
C GLU A 90 6.25 -1.28 8.74
N GLY A 91 6.62 -1.90 7.62
CA GLY A 91 7.11 -1.20 6.44
C GLY A 91 7.30 -2.10 5.23
N MET A 92 7.54 -1.46 4.09
CA MET A 92 7.83 -2.14 2.82
C MET A 92 8.88 -1.39 2.02
N GLY A 93 9.59 -2.13 1.18
CA GLY A 93 10.47 -1.58 0.15
C GLY A 93 10.50 -2.45 -1.09
N PHE A 94 11.19 -1.96 -2.12
CA PHE A 94 11.51 -2.73 -3.31
C PHE A 94 12.92 -2.42 -3.77
N PHE A 95 13.51 -3.31 -4.55
CA PHE A 95 14.80 -3.11 -5.19
C PHE A 95 14.72 -3.59 -6.63
N ASP A 96 15.08 -2.72 -7.57
CA ASP A 96 14.97 -3.01 -8.99
C ASP A 96 15.93 -4.14 -9.42
N PRO A 97 15.50 -5.02 -10.34
CA PRO A 97 14.22 -4.98 -11.04
C PRO A 97 13.11 -5.82 -10.39
N ASP A 98 13.40 -6.63 -9.37
CA ASP A 98 12.55 -7.79 -9.04
C ASP A 98 12.39 -8.13 -7.54
N ILE A 99 12.97 -7.38 -6.61
CA ILE A 99 12.86 -7.69 -5.17
C ILE A 99 11.81 -6.81 -4.50
N VAL A 100 10.93 -7.43 -3.70
CA VAL A 100 10.03 -6.75 -2.75
C VAL A 100 10.38 -7.20 -1.34
N THR A 101 10.43 -6.25 -0.41
CA THR A 101 10.77 -6.48 0.99
C THR A 101 9.63 -6.05 1.90
N PHE A 102 9.33 -6.86 2.91
CA PHE A 102 8.42 -6.56 3.99
C PHE A 102 9.18 -6.55 5.31
N TYR A 103 8.99 -5.49 6.11
CA TYR A 103 9.58 -5.32 7.42
C TYR A 103 8.50 -5.46 8.49
N GLY A 104 8.82 -6.08 9.61
CA GLY A 104 7.87 -6.20 10.69
C GLY A 104 8.33 -7.04 11.87
N THR A 105 7.35 -7.52 12.62
CA THR A 105 7.54 -8.46 13.74
C THR A 105 6.79 -9.76 13.51
N ASP A 106 7.42 -10.86 13.89
CA ASP A 106 6.78 -12.18 13.87
C ASP A 106 5.84 -12.36 15.10
N PRO A 107 5.09 -13.47 15.22
CA PRO A 107 4.18 -13.69 16.34
C PRO A 107 4.87 -13.79 17.72
N SER A 108 6.19 -13.97 17.77
CA SER A 108 6.98 -13.94 19.01
C SER A 108 7.42 -12.53 19.40
N GLY A 109 7.16 -11.53 18.54
CA GLY A 109 7.63 -10.15 18.69
C GLY A 109 9.06 -9.94 18.21
N ALA A 110 9.69 -10.95 17.59
CA ALA A 110 11.04 -10.81 17.06
C ALA A 110 10.99 -10.00 15.75
N ARG A 111 11.98 -9.11 15.58
CA ARG A 111 12.16 -8.40 14.31
C ARG A 111 12.35 -9.41 13.19
N SER A 112 11.53 -9.30 12.16
CA SER A 112 11.55 -10.17 11.01
C SER A 112 11.47 -9.36 9.73
N GLN A 113 12.12 -9.87 8.70
CA GLN A 113 12.14 -9.27 7.37
C GLN A 113 11.92 -10.39 6.37
N LEU A 114 10.91 -10.20 5.51
CA LEU A 114 10.69 -11.07 4.37
C LEU A 114 11.20 -10.39 3.11
N ILE A 115 12.02 -11.11 2.34
CA ILE A 115 12.54 -10.66 1.05
C ILE A 115 12.04 -11.67 0.01
N GLN A 116 11.23 -11.22 -0.95
CA GLN A 116 10.68 -12.05 -2.01
C GLN A 116 11.07 -11.52 -3.38
N HIS A 117 11.33 -12.44 -4.30
CA HIS A 117 11.33 -12.12 -5.72
C HIS A 117 9.87 -11.92 -6.19
N VAL A 118 9.63 -10.94 -7.06
CA VAL A 118 8.28 -10.54 -7.51
C VAL A 118 7.51 -11.66 -8.20
N THR A 119 8.21 -12.59 -8.87
CA THR A 119 7.58 -13.75 -9.52
C THR A 119 7.09 -14.82 -8.54
N GLN A 120 7.52 -14.76 -7.28
CA GLN A 120 7.13 -15.67 -6.19
C GLN A 120 6.18 -14.99 -5.19
N LEU A 121 5.68 -13.80 -5.53
CA LEU A 121 4.91 -12.99 -4.61
C LEU A 121 3.51 -13.59 -4.38
N ASN A 122 3.30 -14.14 -3.19
CA ASN A 122 2.03 -14.66 -2.70
C ASN A 122 1.68 -13.96 -1.38
N VAL A 123 0.81 -12.95 -1.42
CA VAL A 123 0.48 -12.11 -0.26
C VAL A 123 -0.94 -12.37 0.20
N THR A 124 -1.10 -12.70 1.48
CA THR A 124 -2.42 -12.69 2.16
C THR A 124 -2.44 -11.56 3.18
N LEU A 125 -3.39 -10.64 3.06
CA LEU A 125 -3.64 -9.63 4.11
C LEU A 125 -4.58 -10.23 5.16
N ARG A 126 -4.22 -10.12 6.44
CA ARG A 126 -5.03 -10.59 7.56
C ARG A 126 -5.20 -9.50 8.60
N ALA A 127 -6.38 -9.46 9.21
CA ALA A 127 -6.66 -8.65 10.39
C ALA A 127 -6.24 -9.45 11.63
N LEU A 128 -5.38 -8.87 12.48
CA LEU A 128 -4.99 -9.42 13.78
C LEU A 128 -5.36 -8.43 14.87
N THR A 129 -5.81 -8.92 16.03
CA THR A 129 -6.03 -8.05 17.20
C THR A 129 -4.78 -7.24 17.51
N LYS A 130 -4.94 -5.96 17.88
CA LYS A 130 -3.80 -5.11 18.29
C LYS A 130 -3.03 -5.75 19.43
N GLU A 131 -1.73 -5.56 19.47
CA GLU A 131 -0.88 -6.08 20.56
C GLU A 131 -1.16 -5.36 21.89
N MET A 132 -1.45 -4.06 21.82
CA MET A 132 -1.75 -3.21 22.97
C MET A 132 -3.18 -2.69 22.85
N PRO A 133 -4.14 -3.18 23.66
CA PRO A 133 -5.55 -2.80 23.56
C PRO A 133 -5.79 -1.29 23.66
N GLU A 134 -5.03 -0.62 24.53
CA GLU A 134 -5.13 0.83 24.80
C GLU A 134 -4.43 1.71 23.74
N ALA A 135 -3.64 1.11 22.85
CA ALA A 135 -2.97 1.87 21.79
C ALA A 135 -3.89 2.05 20.59
N GLU A 136 -3.74 3.18 19.91
CA GLU A 136 -4.32 3.37 18.57
C GLU A 136 -3.77 2.30 17.61
N PRO A 137 -4.61 1.70 16.76
CA PRO A 137 -4.17 0.64 15.86
C PRO A 137 -3.12 1.17 14.87
N ARG A 138 -2.07 0.40 14.65
CA ARG A 138 -1.09 0.71 13.61
C ARG A 138 -1.75 0.58 12.23
N ARG A 139 -1.60 1.65 11.44
CA ARG A 139 -2.19 1.85 10.11
C ARG A 139 -1.09 2.27 9.13
N ILE A 140 -0.32 1.32 8.65
CA ILE A 140 0.87 1.59 7.81
C ILE A 140 0.49 1.92 6.37
N GLY A 141 -0.62 1.38 5.87
CA GLY A 141 -1.11 1.58 4.51
C GLY A 141 -1.34 3.05 4.16
N PHE A 142 -1.91 3.83 5.08
CA PHE A 142 -2.11 5.26 4.87
C PHE A 142 -0.79 6.05 4.82
N ARG A 143 0.21 5.66 5.62
CA ARG A 143 1.55 6.27 5.59
C ARG A 143 2.26 5.94 4.28
N LEU A 144 2.22 4.68 3.87
CA LEU A 144 2.80 4.22 2.60
C LEU A 144 2.13 4.91 1.40
N ALA A 145 0.81 5.07 1.42
CA ALA A 145 0.07 5.71 0.34
C ALA A 145 0.32 7.23 0.25
N ALA A 146 0.65 7.89 1.36
CA ALA A 146 1.01 9.31 1.35
C ALA A 146 2.24 9.59 0.47
N GLU A 147 3.24 8.70 0.52
CA GLU A 147 4.43 8.75 -0.35
C GLU A 147 4.06 8.63 -1.84
N LEU A 148 2.99 7.89 -2.17
CA LEU A 148 2.48 7.76 -3.54
C LEU A 148 1.58 8.94 -3.98
N GLY A 149 1.03 9.71 -3.04
CA GLY A 149 0.08 10.82 -3.31
C GLY A 149 0.75 12.16 -3.63
N GLY A 150 1.98 12.37 -3.16
CA GLY A 150 2.73 13.60 -3.33
C GLY A 150 2.70 14.53 -2.11
N GLY A 151 3.76 14.44 -1.31
CA GLY A 151 4.20 15.37 -0.27
C GLY A 151 5.29 14.67 0.53
N THR A 152 6.57 15.06 0.49
CA THR A 152 7.17 16.39 0.39
C THR A 152 8.54 16.35 -0.28
N ASP A 153 8.81 17.29 -1.19
CA ASP A 153 10.16 17.83 -1.33
C ASP A 153 10.59 18.50 -0.02
N THR A 154 11.86 18.35 0.33
CA THR A 154 12.66 19.07 1.35
C THR A 154 12.58 18.65 2.83
N ALA A 155 13.63 17.94 3.27
CA ALA A 155 14.53 18.35 4.35
C ALA A 155 15.90 17.65 4.15
N SER A 156 16.75 18.23 3.29
CA SER A 156 17.90 19.08 3.68
C SER A 156 19.14 18.29 4.13
N GLU A 157 19.98 17.98 3.15
CA GLU A 157 21.36 18.44 3.07
C GLU A 157 21.78 19.44 4.16
N GLN A 158 22.28 18.92 5.29
CA GLN A 158 23.22 19.60 6.18
C GLN A 158 24.17 18.54 6.77
N ARG A 159 25.21 18.17 6.02
CA ARG A 159 26.45 17.71 6.64
C ARG A 159 27.49 18.75 6.31
N GLY A 160 27.57 19.74 7.20
CA GLY A 160 28.57 20.80 7.13
C GLY A 160 29.97 20.19 7.03
N THR A 161 30.74 20.70 6.08
CA THR A 161 32.19 20.76 6.19
C THR A 161 32.56 21.60 7.40
N PRO A 162 33.42 21.13 8.32
CA PRO A 162 34.32 22.00 9.02
C PRO A 162 35.57 22.13 8.16
N GLU A 163 35.80 23.35 7.66
CA GLU A 163 37.12 23.82 7.28
C GLU A 163 38.04 23.82 8.51
N ASP A 164 39.28 23.41 8.25
CA ASP A 164 40.56 23.87 8.80
C ASP A 164 40.73 24.17 10.31
N GLY A 165 41.73 23.51 10.88
CA GLY A 165 42.29 23.71 12.21
C GLY A 165 43.61 22.97 12.37
#